data_AF-A0A916R8W4-F1
#
_entry.id   AF-A0A916R8W4-F1
#
_cell.length_a   1.000
_cell.length_b   1.000
_cell.length_c   1.000
_cell.angle_alpha   90.00
_cell.angle_beta   90.00
_cell.angle_gamma   90.00
#
_symmetry.space_group_name_H-M   'P 1'
#
loop_
_entity.id
_entity.type
_entity.pdbx_description
1 polymer ?
#
loop_
_entity_poly.entity_id
_entity_poly.type
_entity_poly.pdbx_seq_one_letter_code
_entity_poly.pdbx_strand_id
1 'polypeptide(L)'
;MAKIGKLKIVWSRELPAPPSSVTVIKDVGANGRSPLHRYFLSFVVEIQPEILPQTDNSVGIDLGISTFATFSDGTKVDAPKPLKKRIKKLRKLSKSLSHKTKGSKRYEKARLRVAKFSYGMLRKHAKLKDTLDRFST
;
A
#
# COMPACT_ATOMS: atom_id res chain seq x y z
N MET A 1 -12.49 20.11 -25.63
CA MET A 1 -12.06 19.07 -24.66
C MET A 1 -12.65 19.38 -23.30
N ALA A 2 -13.37 18.44 -22.67
CA ALA A 2 -13.97 18.67 -21.35
C ALA A 2 -12.87 18.82 -20.29
N LYS A 3 -12.79 19.99 -19.66
CA LYS A 3 -11.88 20.23 -18.52
C LYS A 3 -12.53 19.64 -17.27
N ILE A 4 -11.82 18.76 -16.56
CA ILE A 4 -12.27 18.02 -15.36
C ILE A 4 -12.58 18.94 -14.15
N GLY A 5 -12.33 20.26 -14.26
CA GLY A 5 -12.54 21.22 -13.18
C GLY A 5 -11.51 21.08 -12.06
N LYS A 6 -11.72 21.78 -10.94
CA LYS A 6 -10.85 21.68 -9.75
C LYS A 6 -11.18 20.40 -8.99
N LEU A 7 -10.20 19.53 -8.81
CA LEU A 7 -10.34 18.30 -8.01
C LEU A 7 -9.85 18.58 -6.58
N LYS A 8 -10.64 18.15 -5.58
CA LYS A 8 -10.18 18.12 -4.20
C LYS A 8 -9.23 16.93 -4.02
N ILE A 9 -7.94 17.21 -3.88
CA ILE A 9 -6.88 16.21 -3.69
C ILE A 9 -6.54 16.12 -2.21
N VAL A 10 -6.37 14.89 -1.71
CA VAL A 10 -5.74 14.65 -0.41
C VAL A 10 -4.29 14.28 -0.68
N TRP A 11 -3.37 15.18 -0.33
CA TRP A 11 -1.95 14.98 -0.55
C TRP A 11 -1.38 14.00 0.49
N SER A 12 -0.61 13.00 0.03
CA SER A 12 0.14 12.13 0.94
C SER A 12 1.41 12.82 1.48
N ARG A 13 1.95 13.77 0.70
CA ARG A 13 3.10 14.63 1.02
C ARG A 13 3.12 15.80 0.03
N GLU A 14 3.89 16.84 0.35
CA GLU A 14 4.22 17.88 -0.61
C GLU A 14 5.12 17.34 -1.72
N LEU A 15 5.01 17.92 -2.92
CA LEU A 15 5.88 17.55 -4.04
C LEU A 15 7.21 18.29 -3.90
N PRO A 16 8.36 17.60 -3.94
CA PRO A 16 9.67 18.23 -3.78
C PRO A 16 10.06 19.11 -4.98
N ALA A 17 9.42 18.92 -6.13
CA ALA A 17 9.61 19.69 -7.34
C ALA A 17 8.34 19.62 -8.20
N PRO A 18 8.18 20.52 -9.20
CA PRO A 18 7.12 20.40 -10.19
C PRO A 18 7.15 19.04 -10.90
N PRO A 19 6.01 18.36 -11.09
CA PRO A 19 5.98 17.05 -11.71
C PRO A 19 6.17 17.13 -13.23
N SER A 20 6.97 16.23 -13.78
CA SER A 20 7.11 16.04 -15.23
C SER A 20 5.89 15.33 -15.83
N SER A 21 5.25 14.46 -15.07
CA SER A 21 4.02 13.77 -15.47
C SER A 21 3.15 13.37 -14.28
N VAL A 22 1.87 13.11 -14.56
CA VAL A 22 0.91 12.57 -13.61
C VAL A 22 0.18 11.37 -14.19
N THR A 23 0.16 10.27 -13.46
CA THR A 23 -0.62 9.06 -13.78
C THR A 23 -1.84 8.99 -12.88
N VAL A 24 -3.03 8.94 -13.49
CA VAL A 24 -4.30 8.75 -12.78
C VAL A 24 -4.61 7.26 -12.71
N ILE A 25 -4.62 6.70 -11.50
CA ILE A 25 -4.90 5.28 -11.25
C ILE A 25 -6.28 5.17 -10.63
N LYS A 26 -7.19 4.44 -11.30
CA LYS A 26 -8.52 4.14 -10.78
C LYS A 26 -8.52 2.74 -10.17
N ASP A 27 -8.81 2.65 -8.88
CA ASP A 27 -8.95 1.40 -8.13
C ASP A 27 -10.38 1.21 -7.63
N VAL A 28 -10.78 -0.03 -7.37
CA VAL A 28 -12.09 -0.36 -6.79
C VAL A 28 -11.97 -0.30 -5.26
N GLY A 29 -12.52 0.77 -4.66
CA GLY A 29 -12.75 0.87 -3.22
C GLY A 29 -13.89 -0.03 -2.77
N ALA A 30 -13.71 -0.67 -1.62
CA ALA A 30 -14.65 -1.66 -1.09
C ALA A 30 -15.42 -1.11 0.12
N ASN A 31 -16.32 -0.15 -0.11
CA ASN A 31 -17.20 0.39 0.93
C ASN A 31 -18.64 -0.06 0.66
N GLY A 32 -19.00 -1.21 1.24
CA GLY A 32 -20.34 -1.56 1.74
C GLY A 32 -21.51 -1.72 0.76
N ARG A 33 -21.73 -0.83 -0.21
CA ARG A 33 -22.99 -0.77 -0.98
C ARG A 33 -22.83 -0.47 -2.47
N SER A 34 -21.69 0.09 -2.90
CA SER A 34 -21.29 0.24 -4.32
C SER A 34 -19.77 0.19 -4.44
N PRO A 35 -19.20 -0.21 -5.59
CA PRO A 35 -17.77 -0.05 -5.84
C PRO A 35 -17.47 1.46 -5.92
N LEU A 36 -17.14 2.10 -4.80
CA LEU A 36 -16.60 3.45 -4.84
C LEU A 36 -15.26 3.38 -5.56
N HIS A 37 -15.18 3.98 -6.74
CA HIS A 37 -13.91 4.14 -7.42
C HIS A 37 -13.02 5.08 -6.61
N ARG A 38 -11.82 4.62 -6.28
CA ARG A 38 -10.78 5.44 -5.69
C ARG A 38 -9.84 5.86 -6.80
N TYR A 39 -9.43 7.11 -6.77
CA TYR A 39 -8.46 7.64 -7.70
C TYR A 39 -7.19 7.95 -6.92
N PHE A 40 -6.06 7.54 -7.47
CA PHE A 40 -4.74 7.93 -7.00
C PHE A 40 -4.07 8.73 -8.10
N LEU A 41 -3.32 9.75 -7.71
CA LEU A 41 -2.46 10.52 -8.59
C LEU A 41 -1.02 10.15 -8.24
N SER A 42 -0.29 9.60 -9.20
CA SER A 42 1.14 9.32 -9.08
C SER A 42 1.90 10.37 -9.87
N PHE A 43 2.77 11.11 -9.21
CA PHE A 43 3.55 12.18 -9.81
C PHE A 43 4.98 11.70 -10.02
N VAL A 44 5.50 11.90 -11.23
CA VAL A 44 6.94 11.77 -11.50
C VAL A 44 7.55 13.14 -11.32
N VAL A 45 8.56 13.24 -10.46
CA VAL A 45 9.27 14.48 -10.15
C VAL A 45 10.76 14.24 -10.32
N GLU A 46 11.46 15.22 -10.86
CA GLU A 46 12.92 15.21 -10.90
C GLU A 46 13.44 15.82 -9.60
N ILE A 47 14.36 15.12 -8.94
CA ILE A 47 15.02 15.58 -7.72
C ILE A 47 16.52 15.40 -7.89
N GLN A 48 17.30 16.38 -7.43
CA GLN A 48 18.72 16.17 -7.21
C GLN A 48 18.87 15.49 -5.84
N PRO A 49 19.38 14.25 -5.77
CA PRO A 49 19.55 13.58 -4.49
C PRO A 49 20.64 14.31 -3.69
N GLU A 50 20.32 14.63 -2.44
CA GLU A 50 21.34 15.07 -1.51
C GLU A 50 22.25 13.88 -1.17
N ILE A 51 23.55 14.05 -1.41
CA ILE A 51 24.54 13.05 -1.03
C ILE A 51 24.80 13.23 0.46
N LEU A 52 24.28 12.30 1.26
CA LEU A 52 24.58 12.26 2.68
C LEU A 52 26.08 11.93 2.87
N PRO A 53 26.74 12.53 3.89
CA PRO A 53 28.12 12.18 4.21
C PRO A 53 28.23 10.68 4.49
N GLN A 54 29.32 10.07 4.02
CA GLN A 54 29.59 8.66 4.34
C GLN A 54 29.73 8.50 5.85
N THR A 55 29.05 7.50 6.39
CA THR A 55 29.16 7.09 7.78
C THR A 55 29.77 5.70 7.85
N ASP A 56 30.72 5.47 8.76
CA ASP A 56 31.24 4.12 9.03
C ASP A 56 30.22 3.22 9.76
N ASN A 57 29.07 3.79 10.15
CA ASN A 57 27.96 3.07 10.73
C ASN A 57 27.21 2.28 9.65
N SER A 58 27.27 0.96 9.74
CA SER A 58 26.44 0.06 8.95
C SER A 58 25.59 -0.81 9.86
N VAL A 59 24.31 -0.95 9.54
CA VAL A 59 23.39 -1.83 10.25
C VAL A 59 22.76 -2.78 9.23
N GLY A 60 22.96 -4.07 9.42
CA GLY A 60 22.29 -5.10 8.63
C GLY A 60 20.81 -5.16 8.98
N ILE A 61 19.94 -5.20 7.96
CA ILE A 61 18.48 -5.30 8.14
C ILE A 61 18.01 -6.65 7.59
N ASP A 62 17.41 -7.48 8.44
CA ASP A 62 16.69 -8.70 8.05
C ASP A 62 15.18 -8.48 8.15
N LEU A 63 14.45 -8.76 7.07
CA LEU A 63 13.00 -8.53 6.98
C LEU A 63 12.25 -9.86 7.06
N GLY A 64 11.34 -9.98 8.03
CA GLY A 64 10.66 -11.24 8.34
C GLY A 64 9.14 -11.17 8.44
N ILE A 65 8.51 -12.35 8.41
CA ILE A 65 7.05 -12.51 8.58
C ILE A 65 6.67 -12.54 10.08
N SER A 66 7.56 -13.05 10.93
CA SER A 66 7.41 -13.07 12.40
C SER A 66 7.78 -11.72 13.01
N THR A 67 8.94 -11.20 12.61
CA THR A 67 9.52 -9.92 13.02
C THR A 67 9.65 -9.09 11.76
N PHE A 68 9.05 -7.90 11.73
CA PHE A 68 9.02 -7.06 10.54
C PHE A 68 10.42 -6.63 10.10
N ALA A 69 11.26 -6.21 11.04
CA ALA A 69 12.66 -5.90 10.81
C ALA A 69 13.50 -6.32 12.01
N THR A 70 14.64 -6.97 11.78
CA THR A 70 15.68 -7.22 12.77
C THR A 70 16.94 -6.50 12.31
N PHE A 71 17.50 -5.69 13.20
CA PHE A 71 18.72 -4.93 12.96
C PHE A 71 19.92 -5.66 13.57
N SER A 72 21.11 -5.51 12.99
CA SER A 72 22.34 -6.13 13.50
C SER A 72 22.78 -5.62 14.88
N ASP A 73 22.23 -4.48 15.31
CA ASP A 73 22.40 -3.94 16.67
C ASP A 73 21.49 -4.62 17.72
N GLY A 74 20.67 -5.60 17.30
CA GLY A 74 19.74 -6.33 18.16
C GLY A 74 18.33 -5.73 18.24
N THR A 75 18.10 -4.56 17.65
CA THR A 75 16.78 -3.92 17.58
C THR A 75 15.82 -4.79 16.77
N LYS A 76 14.57 -4.92 17.24
CA LYS A 76 13.53 -5.70 16.57
C LYS A 76 12.24 -4.90 16.45
N VAL A 77 11.73 -4.79 15.23
CA VAL A 77 10.41 -4.22 14.94
C VAL A 77 9.44 -5.36 14.72
N ASP A 78 8.42 -5.44 15.56
CA ASP A 78 7.40 -6.48 15.51
C ASP A 78 6.49 -6.30 14.29
N ALA A 79 6.15 -7.39 13.61
CA ALA A 79 5.14 -7.36 12.55
C ALA A 79 3.75 -7.04 13.13
N PRO A 80 2.89 -6.30 12.42
CA PRO A 80 1.55 -5.99 12.88
C PRO A 80 0.72 -7.25 13.13
N LYS A 81 0.46 -7.57 14.39
CA LYS A 81 -0.22 -8.81 14.78
C LYS A 81 -1.75 -8.70 14.58
N PRO A 82 -2.44 -9.75 14.06
CA PRO A 82 -1.89 -10.97 13.49
C PRO A 82 -1.83 -10.94 11.95
N LEU A 83 -0.67 -10.59 11.37
CA LEU A 83 -0.36 -10.66 9.93
C LEU A 83 -0.56 -12.07 9.36
N LYS A 84 -0.04 -13.11 10.03
CA LYS A 84 -0.16 -14.52 9.61
C LYS A 84 -1.61 -14.96 9.41
N LYS A 85 -2.52 -14.60 10.33
CA LYS A 85 -3.96 -14.90 10.22
C LYS A 85 -4.58 -14.18 9.02
N ARG A 86 -4.17 -12.94 8.76
CA ARG A 86 -4.66 -12.14 7.62
C ARG A 86 -4.20 -12.73 6.29
N ILE A 87 -2.93 -13.07 6.14
CA ILE A 87 -2.39 -13.71 4.94
C ILE A 87 -3.11 -15.04 4.67
N LYS A 88 -3.30 -15.89 5.69
CA LYS A 88 -4.04 -17.16 5.57
C LYS A 88 -5.47 -16.95 5.06
N LYS A 89 -6.16 -15.91 5.54
CA LYS A 89 -7.51 -15.55 5.10
C LYS A 89 -7.53 -15.02 3.67
N LEU A 90 -6.57 -14.17 3.29
CA LEU A 90 -6.44 -13.69 1.90
C LEU A 90 -6.27 -14.87 0.95
N ARG A 91 -5.35 -15.79 1.25
CA ARG A 91 -5.11 -17.00 0.44
C ARG A 91 -6.38 -17.82 0.24
N LYS A 92 -7.18 -18.02 1.31
CA LYS A 92 -8.47 -18.73 1.21
C LYS A 92 -9.46 -18.01 0.31
N LEU A 93 -9.57 -16.68 0.43
CA LEU A 93 -10.48 -15.88 -0.40
C LEU A 93 -10.05 -15.89 -1.87
N SER A 94 -8.75 -15.74 -2.15
CA SER A 94 -8.20 -15.79 -3.51
C SER A 94 -8.38 -17.17 -4.15
N LYS A 95 -8.15 -18.26 -3.41
CA LYS A 95 -8.44 -19.63 -3.89
C LYS A 95 -9.93 -19.83 -4.17
N SER A 96 -10.80 -19.29 -3.32
CA SER A 96 -12.25 -19.36 -3.55
C SER A 96 -12.66 -18.63 -4.84
N LEU A 97 -12.03 -17.49 -5.14
CA LEU A 97 -12.26 -16.71 -6.36
C LEU A 97 -11.76 -17.43 -7.61
N SER A 98 -10.55 -18.02 -7.57
CA SER A 98 -9.98 -18.71 -8.74
C SER A 98 -10.81 -19.91 -9.20
N HIS A 99 -11.53 -20.57 -8.28
CA HIS A 99 -12.46 -21.64 -8.60
C HIS A 99 -13.82 -21.16 -9.16
N LYS A 100 -14.06 -19.85 -9.34
CA LYS A 100 -15.33 -19.32 -9.88
C LYS A 100 -15.18 -18.94 -11.35
N THR A 101 -16.20 -19.23 -12.13
CA THR A 101 -16.31 -18.82 -13.53
C THR A 101 -16.37 -17.30 -13.64
N LYS A 102 -15.37 -16.70 -14.30
CA LYS A 102 -15.29 -15.25 -14.56
C LYS A 102 -16.59 -14.75 -15.20
N GLY A 103 -17.06 -13.57 -14.79
CA GLY A 103 -18.32 -12.98 -15.28
C GLY A 103 -19.60 -13.50 -14.60
N SER A 104 -19.55 -14.61 -13.86
CA SER A 104 -20.71 -15.07 -13.10
C SER A 104 -21.03 -14.16 -11.90
N LYS A 105 -22.30 -14.09 -11.49
CA LYS A 105 -22.72 -13.39 -10.25
C LYS A 105 -21.96 -13.87 -9.01
N ARG A 106 -21.60 -15.17 -8.96
CA ARG A 106 -20.82 -15.77 -7.86
C ARG A 106 -19.35 -15.33 -7.88
N TYR A 107 -18.77 -15.17 -9.06
CA TYR A 107 -17.42 -14.62 -9.24
C TYR A 107 -17.37 -13.16 -8.77
N GLU A 108 -18.32 -12.32 -9.18
CA GLU A 108 -18.35 -10.92 -8.74
C GLU A 108 -18.45 -10.78 -7.23
N LYS A 109 -19.32 -11.57 -6.58
CA LYS A 109 -19.39 -11.64 -5.11
C LYS A 109 -18.07 -12.09 -4.46
N ALA A 110 -17.34 -13.02 -5.07
CA ALA A 110 -16.03 -13.46 -4.58
C ALA A 110 -14.94 -12.37 -4.79
N ARG A 111 -14.95 -11.71 -5.94
CA ARG A 111 -14.02 -10.63 -6.31
C ARG A 111 -14.14 -9.46 -5.32
N LEU A 112 -15.37 -9.04 -5.02
CA LEU A 112 -15.63 -7.98 -4.05
C LEU A 112 -15.18 -8.36 -2.63
N ARG A 113 -15.31 -9.63 -2.22
CA ARG A 113 -14.81 -10.10 -0.92
C ARG A 113 -13.30 -10.04 -0.82
N VAL A 114 -12.58 -10.44 -1.87
CA VAL A 114 -11.11 -10.32 -1.96
C VAL A 114 -10.71 -8.85 -1.89
N ALA A 115 -11.30 -8.00 -2.74
CA ALA A 115 -11.02 -6.56 -2.76
C ALA A 115 -11.24 -5.89 -1.39
N LYS A 116 -12.36 -6.19 -0.71
CA LYS A 116 -12.66 -5.67 0.64
C LYS A 116 -11.63 -6.10 1.68
N PHE A 117 -11.21 -7.36 1.62
CA PHE A 117 -10.24 -7.89 2.55
C PHE A 117 -8.85 -7.30 2.33
N SER A 118 -8.39 -7.22 1.08
CA SER A 118 -7.11 -6.61 0.70
C SER A 118 -7.06 -5.14 1.06
N TYR A 119 -8.15 -4.39 0.82
CA TYR A 119 -8.26 -2.98 1.22
C TYR A 119 -8.09 -2.78 2.73
N GLY A 120 -8.79 -3.58 3.53
CA GLY A 120 -8.65 -3.54 4.99
C GLY A 120 -7.26 -3.94 5.49
N MET A 121 -6.48 -4.68 4.69
CA MET A 121 -5.08 -5.00 4.99
C MET A 121 -4.18 -3.81 4.66
N LEU A 122 -4.28 -3.24 3.45
CA LEU A 122 -3.52 -2.06 2.99
C LEU A 122 -3.64 -0.88 3.97
N ARG A 123 -4.85 -0.54 4.43
CA ARG A 123 -5.05 0.55 5.40
C ARG A 123 -4.33 0.33 6.72
N LYS A 124 -4.12 -0.92 7.14
CA LYS A 124 -3.39 -1.23 8.38
C LYS A 124 -1.89 -1.21 8.17
N HIS A 125 -1.41 -1.57 6.98
CA HIS A 125 0.00 -1.47 6.63
C HIS A 125 0.46 -0.01 6.42
N ALA A 126 -0.38 0.85 5.82
CA ALA A 126 -0.08 2.27 5.67
C ALA A 126 0.28 2.93 7.02
N LYS A 127 -0.48 2.62 8.08
CA LYS A 127 -0.21 3.12 9.44
C LYS A 127 1.16 2.72 10.01
N LEU A 128 1.75 1.63 9.52
CA LEU A 128 3.07 1.16 9.97
C LEU A 128 4.19 1.76 9.16
N LYS A 129 3.95 2.01 7.86
CA LYS A 129 4.90 2.74 7.02
C LYS A 129 5.15 4.13 7.62
N ASP A 130 4.09 4.81 8.06
CA ASP A 130 4.20 6.09 8.78
C ASP A 130 5.04 5.97 10.07
N THR A 131 5.11 4.78 10.67
CA THR A 131 5.96 4.50 11.85
C THR A 131 7.41 4.22 11.46
N LEU A 132 7.65 3.62 10.28
CA LEU A 132 8.97 3.27 9.77
C LEU A 132 9.72 4.48 9.21
N ASP A 133 9.02 5.40 8.56
CA ASP A 133 9.60 6.65 8.07
C ASP A 133 10.22 7.47 9.23
N ARG A 134 9.79 7.24 10.49
CA ARG A 134 10.38 7.86 11.70
C ARG A 134 11.72 7.25 12.15
N PHE A 135 12.07 6.07 11.67
CA PHE A 135 13.34 5.41 11.97
C PHE A 135 14.40 5.64 10.88
N SER A 136 14.04 6.31 9.78
CA SER A 136 14.92 6.65 8.66
C SER A 136 15.40 8.10 8.68
N THR A 137 15.18 8.81 9.79
CA THR A 137 15.73 10.15 10.07
C THR A 137 16.69 10.02 11.24
#